data_AF-A0A200I194-F1
#
_entry.id   AF-A0A200I194-F1
#
_cell.length_a   1.000
_cell.length_b   1.000
_cell.length_c   1.000
_cell.angle_alpha   90.00
_cell.angle_beta   90.00
_cell.angle_gamma   90.00
#
_symmetry.space_group_name_H-M   'P 1'
#
loop_
_entity.id
_entity.type
_entity.pdbx_description
1 polymer ?
#
loop_
_entity_poly.entity_id
_entity_poly.type
_entity_poly.pdbx_seq_one_letter_code
_entity_poly.pdbx_strand_id
1 'polypeptide(L)'
;MSVLSIVILIFGFFISINEIGYAEVKSYFFEKSGLYEKAYVNPKKVNLTFPEQKRNLIYIFLESMETTYISKDLGGAQKENLLPNLTNRIQSGEAINFSNTDTIGGELPIYITGFTVGGMVAQTAGVPVRTSLDNNTLNNNPNYQALKKFLPGAHSIDDVLSKYFNTWVRFNFCR
;
A
#
# COMPACT_ATOMS: atom_id res chain seq x y z
N MET A 1 22.87 44.34 -6.52
CA MET A 1 22.14 43.40 -5.65
C MET A 1 22.54 43.69 -4.21
N SER A 2 21.59 44.03 -3.33
CA SER A 2 21.92 44.24 -1.93
C SER A 2 22.24 42.89 -1.26
N VAL A 3 23.12 42.88 -0.27
CA VAL A 3 23.47 41.68 0.52
C VAL A 3 22.20 41.02 1.09
N LEU A 4 21.21 41.82 1.47
CA LEU A 4 19.91 41.37 1.95
C LEU A 4 19.15 40.51 0.93
N SER A 5 19.15 40.90 -0.36
CA SER A 5 18.51 40.11 -1.42
C SER A 5 19.13 38.73 -1.60
N ILE A 6 20.45 38.62 -1.43
CA ILE A 6 21.17 37.34 -1.54
C ILE A 6 20.81 36.43 -0.35
N VAL A 7 20.74 36.97 0.87
CA VAL A 7 20.36 36.22 2.06
C VAL A 7 18.94 35.67 1.96
N ILE A 8 17.98 36.49 1.51
CA ILE A 8 16.58 36.06 1.32
C ILE A 8 16.50 34.95 0.27
N LEU A 9 17.25 35.06 -0.82
CA LEU A 9 17.24 34.07 -1.90
C LEU A 9 17.84 32.72 -1.45
N ILE A 10 18.94 32.74 -0.70
CA ILE A 10 19.54 31.53 -0.12
C ILE A 10 18.55 30.88 0.87
N PHE A 11 17.96 31.67 1.77
CA PHE A 11 17.02 31.15 2.76
C PHE A 11 15.75 30.58 2.12
N GLY A 12 15.19 31.26 1.11
CA GLY A 12 14.04 30.76 0.35
C GLY A 12 14.37 29.48 -0.42
N PHE A 13 15.59 29.35 -0.95
CA PHE A 13 16.06 28.14 -1.62
C PHE A 13 16.19 26.97 -0.63
N PHE A 14 16.73 27.20 0.57
CA PHE A 14 16.78 26.18 1.63
C PHE A 14 15.40 25.74 2.10
N ILE A 15 14.46 26.67 2.31
CA ILE A 15 13.07 26.34 2.64
C ILE A 15 12.44 25.53 1.50
N SER A 16 12.64 25.96 0.25
CA SER A 16 12.11 25.25 -0.92
C SER A 16 12.64 23.82 -1.00
N ILE A 17 13.93 23.59 -0.78
CA ILE A 17 14.50 22.23 -0.77
C ILE A 17 13.91 21.36 0.34
N ASN A 18 13.72 21.93 1.53
CA ASN A 18 13.18 21.19 2.67
C ASN A 18 11.68 20.92 2.55
N GLU A 19 10.89 21.86 2.01
CA GLU A 19 9.43 21.73 1.83
C GLU A 19 9.03 20.94 0.58
N ILE A 20 9.84 20.98 -0.50
CA ILE A 20 9.56 20.23 -1.74
C ILE A 20 9.84 18.73 -1.57
N GLY A 21 10.29 18.28 -0.40
CA GLY A 21 10.56 16.87 -0.18
C GLY A 21 11.73 16.38 -1.03
N TYR A 22 12.79 17.18 -1.17
CA TYR A 22 13.97 16.80 -1.97
C TYR A 22 14.55 15.44 -1.54
N ALA A 23 14.47 15.12 -0.25
CA ALA A 23 14.83 13.81 0.28
C ALA A 23 14.01 12.68 -0.37
N GLU A 24 12.69 12.86 -0.53
CA GLU A 24 11.80 11.89 -1.16
C GLU A 24 12.10 11.78 -2.66
N VAL A 25 12.25 12.91 -3.37
CA VAL A 25 12.63 12.92 -4.80
C VAL A 25 13.97 12.22 -5.02
N LYS A 26 14.96 12.51 -4.17
CA LYS A 26 16.28 11.86 -4.24
C LYS A 26 16.17 10.37 -3.99
N SER A 27 15.45 9.95 -2.95
CA SER A 27 15.23 8.53 -2.65
C SER A 27 14.54 7.82 -3.82
N TYR A 28 13.55 8.46 -4.45
CA TYR A 28 12.81 7.93 -5.58
C TYR A 28 13.68 7.67 -6.82
N PHE A 29 14.55 8.61 -7.19
CA PHE A 29 15.36 8.50 -8.41
C PHE A 29 16.69 7.77 -8.21
N PHE A 30 17.29 7.85 -7.03
CA PHE A 30 18.69 7.48 -6.83
C PHE A 30 18.91 6.40 -5.77
N GLU A 31 17.94 6.12 -4.91
CA GLU A 31 18.09 5.08 -3.90
C GLU A 31 17.49 3.75 -4.37
N LYS A 32 18.27 2.67 -4.22
CA LYS A 32 17.79 1.32 -4.44
C LYS A 32 17.51 0.70 -3.09
N SER A 33 16.25 0.35 -2.85
CA SER A 33 15.88 -0.47 -1.69
C SER A 33 16.37 -1.90 -1.90
N GLY A 34 17.04 -2.46 -0.89
CA GLY A 34 17.42 -3.88 -0.87
C GLY A 34 16.31 -4.80 -0.38
N LEU A 35 15.06 -4.32 -0.29
CA LEU A 35 13.94 -5.04 0.31
C LEU A 35 13.72 -6.40 -0.38
N TYR A 36 13.72 -6.44 -1.71
CA TYR A 36 13.51 -7.69 -2.43
C TYR A 36 14.74 -8.60 -2.38
N GLU A 37 15.94 -8.05 -2.42
CA GLU A 37 17.17 -8.86 -2.38
C GLU A 37 17.40 -9.48 -0.99
N LYS A 38 16.98 -8.79 0.08
CA LYS A 38 17.27 -9.19 1.46
C LYS A 38 16.10 -9.84 2.18
N ALA A 39 14.87 -9.39 1.92
CA ALA A 39 13.68 -9.80 2.67
C ALA A 39 12.68 -10.62 1.86
N TYR A 40 12.75 -10.61 0.53
CA TYR A 40 11.84 -11.43 -0.28
C TYR A 40 12.18 -12.91 -0.15
N VAL A 41 11.19 -13.69 0.24
CA VAL A 41 11.30 -15.15 0.30
C VAL A 41 10.44 -15.73 -0.81
N ASN A 42 11.05 -16.54 -1.69
CA ASN A 42 10.34 -17.15 -2.81
C ASN A 42 9.28 -18.13 -2.29
N PRO A 43 7.97 -17.84 -2.44
CA PRO A 43 6.91 -18.64 -1.83
C PRO A 43 6.78 -20.04 -2.44
N LYS A 44 7.40 -20.31 -3.61
CA LYS A 44 7.47 -21.67 -4.19
C LYS A 44 8.47 -22.57 -3.47
N LYS A 45 9.40 -21.99 -2.70
CA LYS A 45 10.47 -22.70 -1.99
C LYS A 45 10.28 -22.72 -0.47
N VAL A 46 9.23 -22.06 0.03
CA VAL A 46 8.93 -22.01 1.47
C VAL A 46 8.03 -23.17 1.86
N ASN A 47 8.43 -23.89 2.91
CA ASN A 47 7.55 -24.83 3.59
C ASN A 47 6.78 -24.08 4.68
N LEU A 48 5.45 -24.05 4.56
CA LEU A 48 4.58 -23.46 5.57
C LEU A 48 4.25 -24.50 6.64
N THR A 49 4.34 -24.09 7.89
CA THR A 49 3.85 -24.88 9.03
C THR A 49 2.57 -24.24 9.53
N PHE A 50 1.59 -25.08 9.84
CA PHE A 50 0.30 -24.64 10.38
C PHE A 50 0.15 -25.15 11.81
N PRO A 51 -0.57 -24.42 12.68
CA PRO A 51 -0.96 -24.94 13.98
C PRO A 51 -1.83 -26.19 13.82
N GLU A 52 -1.87 -27.02 14.86
CA GLU A 52 -2.68 -28.26 14.89
C GLU A 52 -4.14 -27.99 14.53
N GLN A 53 -4.72 -26.94 15.12
CA GLN A 53 -6.02 -26.42 14.73
C GLN A 53 -5.85 -25.28 13.72
N LYS A 54 -6.09 -25.58 12.44
CA LYS A 54 -6.11 -24.58 11.36
C LYS A 54 -7.20 -23.53 11.60
N ARG A 55 -6.90 -22.28 11.24
CA ARG A 55 -7.84 -21.15 11.30
C ARG A 55 -8.33 -20.78 9.91
N ASN A 56 -9.54 -20.24 9.86
CA ASN A 56 -10.06 -19.60 8.66
C ASN A 56 -9.44 -18.20 8.51
N LEU A 57 -9.11 -17.80 7.29
CA LEU A 57 -8.67 -16.45 6.97
C LEU A 57 -9.81 -15.73 6.23
N ILE A 58 -10.29 -14.63 6.80
CA ILE A 58 -11.22 -13.71 6.14
C ILE A 58 -10.42 -12.47 5.77
N TYR A 59 -10.34 -12.19 4.46
CA TYR A 59 -9.63 -11.03 3.96
C TYR A 59 -10.62 -10.06 3.31
N ILE A 60 -10.76 -8.86 3.88
CA ILE A 60 -11.68 -7.82 3.43
C ILE A 60 -10.88 -6.67 2.83
N PHE A 61 -11.10 -6.40 1.55
CA PHE A 61 -10.62 -5.17 0.91
C PHE A 61 -11.63 -4.05 1.18
N LEU A 62 -11.17 -2.95 1.76
CA LEU A 62 -11.98 -1.75 1.97
C LEU A 62 -11.66 -0.76 0.86
N GLU A 63 -12.59 -0.60 -0.08
CA GLU A 63 -12.44 0.32 -1.21
C GLU A 63 -12.50 1.78 -0.76
N SER A 64 -11.54 2.59 -1.24
CA SER A 64 -11.45 4.04 -0.96
C SER A 64 -11.49 4.41 0.54
N MET A 65 -10.99 3.53 1.40
CA MET A 65 -10.95 3.74 2.84
C MET A 65 -9.67 4.48 3.24
N GLU A 66 -9.81 5.51 4.06
CA GLU A 66 -8.69 6.31 4.56
C GLU A 66 -8.85 6.63 6.05
N THR A 67 -7.73 6.87 6.75
CA THR A 67 -7.75 7.32 8.14
C THR A 67 -8.32 8.71 8.30
N THR A 68 -8.41 9.50 7.23
CA THR A 68 -8.96 10.86 7.27
C THR A 68 -10.38 10.93 7.81
N TYR A 69 -11.17 9.84 7.73
CA TYR A 69 -12.54 9.72 8.25
C TYR A 69 -12.66 9.70 9.79
N ILE A 70 -11.57 9.51 10.55
CA ILE A 70 -11.62 9.57 12.03
C ILE A 70 -11.32 10.97 12.54
N SER A 71 -11.52 11.21 13.84
CA SER A 71 -11.28 12.52 14.45
C SER A 71 -9.78 12.83 14.55
N LYS A 72 -9.45 14.13 14.58
CA LYS A 72 -8.05 14.61 14.63
C LYS A 72 -7.25 14.09 15.82
N ASP A 73 -7.86 13.98 16.98
CA ASP A 73 -7.23 13.44 18.19
C ASP A 73 -6.86 11.96 18.06
N LEU A 74 -7.53 11.22 17.17
CA LEU A 74 -7.25 9.82 16.89
C LEU A 74 -6.30 9.62 15.70
N GLY A 75 -5.90 10.68 15.00
CA GLY A 75 -5.00 10.61 13.82
C GLY A 75 -5.67 10.90 12.48
N GLY A 76 -6.95 11.23 12.46
CA GLY A 76 -7.68 11.56 11.23
C GLY A 76 -7.76 13.05 10.92
N ALA A 77 -8.71 13.42 10.06
CA ALA A 77 -8.91 14.80 9.63
C ALA A 77 -10.30 15.36 9.99
N GLN A 78 -11.25 14.49 10.36
CA GLN A 78 -12.61 14.91 10.67
C GLN A 78 -12.70 15.60 12.04
N LYS A 79 -13.78 16.36 12.22
CA LYS A 79 -14.14 16.93 13.52
C LYS A 79 -14.61 15.85 14.50
N GLU A 80 -15.33 14.85 14.00
CA GLU A 80 -15.89 13.75 14.77
C GLU A 80 -15.42 12.42 14.20
N ASN A 81 -15.38 11.39 15.03
CA ASN A 81 -14.96 10.06 14.63
C ASN A 81 -16.10 9.35 13.89
N LEU A 82 -15.97 9.21 12.57
CA LEU A 82 -17.00 8.56 11.74
C LEU A 82 -16.89 7.02 11.74
N LEU A 83 -15.84 6.46 12.35
CA LEU A 83 -15.58 5.02 12.39
C LEU A 83 -15.44 4.51 13.85
N PRO A 84 -16.43 4.77 14.73
CA PRO A 84 -16.33 4.47 16.15
C PRO A 84 -16.15 2.97 16.43
N ASN A 85 -16.81 2.10 15.66
CA ASN A 85 -16.70 0.65 15.86
C ASN A 85 -15.29 0.13 15.54
N LEU A 86 -14.60 0.69 14.56
CA LEU A 86 -13.25 0.26 14.18
C LEU A 86 -12.22 0.79 15.20
N THR A 87 -12.30 2.09 15.49
CA THR A 87 -11.40 2.77 16.42
C THR A 87 -11.50 2.21 17.84
N ASN A 88 -12.70 1.90 18.34
CA ASN A 88 -12.89 1.29 19.66
C ASN A 88 -12.19 -0.07 19.78
N ARG A 89 -12.22 -0.91 18.74
CA ARG A 89 -11.55 -2.22 18.72
C ARG A 89 -10.03 -2.10 18.71
N ILE A 90 -9.52 -1.06 18.06
CA ILE A 90 -8.08 -0.75 18.06
C ILE A 90 -7.66 -0.28 19.46
N GLN A 91 -8.40 0.67 20.04
CA GLN A 91 -8.06 1.24 21.35
C GLN A 91 -8.22 0.25 22.50
N SER A 92 -9.14 -0.71 22.40
CA SER A 92 -9.29 -1.77 23.40
C SER A 92 -8.21 -2.84 23.33
N GLY A 93 -7.37 -2.84 22.28
CA GLY A 93 -6.37 -3.88 22.02
C GLY A 93 -6.94 -5.17 21.42
N GLU A 94 -8.23 -5.18 21.03
CA GLU A 94 -8.83 -6.33 20.33
C GLU A 94 -8.31 -6.47 18.89
N ALA A 95 -7.98 -5.34 18.26
CA ALA A 95 -7.44 -5.31 16.90
C ALA A 95 -6.00 -4.80 16.88
N ILE A 96 -5.18 -5.44 16.02
CA ILE A 96 -3.83 -4.95 15.71
C ILE A 96 -3.95 -3.85 14.66
N ASN A 97 -3.39 -2.69 14.96
CA ASN A 97 -3.32 -1.56 14.03
C ASN A 97 -1.90 -1.41 13.46
N PHE A 98 -1.80 -1.38 12.14
CA PHE A 98 -0.54 -1.07 11.46
C PHE A 98 -0.52 0.43 11.16
N SER A 99 0.25 1.17 11.94
CA SER A 99 0.31 2.63 11.85
C SER A 99 1.69 3.12 11.46
N ASN A 100 1.71 4.14 10.62
CA ASN A 100 2.88 4.95 10.30
C ASN A 100 2.99 6.22 11.15
N THR A 101 2.12 6.38 12.16
CA THR A 101 2.10 7.50 13.11
C THR A 101 2.02 6.98 14.55
N ASP A 102 2.14 7.88 15.53
CA ASP A 102 1.95 7.55 16.95
C ASP A 102 0.46 7.29 17.33
N THR A 103 -0.47 7.56 16.40
CA THR A 103 -1.92 7.41 16.60
C THR A 103 -2.49 6.36 15.63
N ILE A 104 -3.80 6.35 15.37
CA ILE A 104 -4.40 5.47 14.37
C ILE A 104 -4.04 6.00 12.99
N GLY A 105 -3.03 5.39 12.39
CA GLY A 105 -2.58 5.62 11.02
C GLY A 105 -2.88 4.43 10.10
N GLY A 106 -2.12 4.35 9.01
CA GLY A 106 -2.21 3.27 8.04
C GLY A 106 -0.85 2.81 7.57
N GLU A 107 -0.85 1.94 6.56
CA GLU A 107 0.37 1.55 5.87
C GLU A 107 0.99 2.75 5.12
N LEU A 108 2.33 2.84 5.12
CA LEU A 108 3.03 3.73 4.20
C LEU A 108 2.90 3.12 2.79
N PRO A 109 2.15 3.75 1.87
CA PRO A 109 1.97 3.18 0.55
C PRO A 109 3.30 3.18 -0.19
N ILE A 110 3.63 2.04 -0.80
CA ILE A 110 4.73 1.98 -1.75
C ILE A 110 4.25 2.67 -3.03
N TYR A 111 5.17 3.29 -3.78
CA TYR A 111 4.85 3.81 -5.11
C TYR A 111 4.10 2.73 -5.93
N ILE A 112 3.16 3.14 -6.79
CA ILE A 112 2.32 2.28 -7.65
C ILE A 112 1.44 1.24 -6.93
N THR A 113 1.12 1.44 -5.65
CA THR A 113 0.10 0.64 -4.92
C THR A 113 -1.16 1.42 -4.54
N GLY A 114 -1.24 2.72 -4.83
CA GLY A 114 -2.32 3.60 -4.36
C GLY A 114 -3.65 3.50 -5.11
N PHE A 115 -3.78 2.65 -6.13
CA PHE A 115 -5.03 2.42 -6.87
C PHE A 115 -5.53 1.01 -6.59
N THR A 116 -6.84 0.75 -6.70
CA THR A 116 -7.50 -0.50 -6.29
C THR A 116 -6.73 -1.76 -6.73
N VAL A 117 -6.43 -1.90 -8.03
CA VAL A 117 -5.72 -3.08 -8.55
C VAL A 117 -4.27 -3.13 -8.03
N GLY A 118 -3.59 -1.99 -7.93
CA GLY A 118 -2.25 -1.88 -7.38
C GLY A 118 -2.18 -2.36 -5.93
N GLY A 119 -3.11 -1.87 -5.09
CA GLY A 119 -3.23 -2.25 -3.69
C GLY A 119 -3.56 -3.73 -3.53
N MET A 120 -4.55 -4.25 -4.28
CA MET A 120 -4.92 -5.67 -4.24
C MET A 120 -3.74 -6.59 -4.60
N VAL A 121 -2.96 -6.27 -5.63
CA VAL A 121 -1.79 -7.08 -6.00
C VAL A 121 -0.69 -6.97 -4.95
N ALA A 122 -0.39 -5.76 -4.46
CA ALA A 122 0.65 -5.58 -3.43
C ALA A 122 0.31 -6.38 -2.17
N GLN A 123 -0.94 -6.30 -1.74
CA GLN A 123 -1.46 -6.99 -0.56
C GLN A 123 -1.52 -8.52 -0.72
N THR A 124 -1.83 -9.03 -1.92
CA THR A 124 -1.96 -10.49 -2.14
C THR A 124 -0.68 -11.16 -2.60
N ALA A 125 0.17 -10.50 -3.38
CA ALA A 125 1.36 -11.08 -4.00
C ALA A 125 2.68 -10.47 -3.51
N GLY A 126 2.64 -9.43 -2.65
CA GLY A 126 3.83 -8.79 -2.10
C GLY A 126 4.67 -8.03 -3.14
N VAL A 127 4.09 -7.71 -4.30
CA VAL A 127 4.78 -7.02 -5.40
C VAL A 127 3.94 -5.87 -5.94
N PRO A 128 4.54 -4.72 -6.28
CA PRO A 128 3.83 -3.61 -6.88
C PRO A 128 3.50 -3.88 -8.35
N VAL A 129 2.46 -3.21 -8.84
CA VAL A 129 2.03 -3.32 -10.24
C VAL A 129 2.78 -2.30 -11.09
N ARG A 130 3.97 -2.69 -11.59
CA ARG A 130 4.74 -1.87 -12.54
C ARG A 130 4.33 -2.17 -13.98
N THR A 131 3.05 -2.08 -14.27
CA THR A 131 2.57 -2.10 -15.65
C THR A 131 2.66 -0.68 -16.20
N SER A 132 3.06 -0.54 -17.46
CA SER A 132 2.94 0.70 -18.24
C SER A 132 1.46 1.03 -18.48
N LEU A 133 0.69 1.23 -17.41
CA LEU A 133 -0.68 1.73 -17.42
C LEU A 133 -0.63 3.24 -17.61
N ASP A 134 0.05 3.68 -18.67
CA ASP A 134 -0.29 4.97 -19.24
C ASP A 134 -1.75 4.84 -19.69
N ASN A 135 -2.63 5.68 -19.18
CA ASN A 135 -4.02 5.74 -19.64
C ASN A 135 -4.11 5.93 -21.18
N ASN A 136 -3.04 6.44 -21.80
CA ASN A 136 -2.89 6.59 -23.25
C ASN A 136 -2.55 5.29 -24.00
N THR A 137 -1.92 4.30 -23.36
CA THR A 137 -1.74 2.94 -23.92
C THR A 137 -2.94 2.04 -23.63
N LEU A 138 -3.77 2.38 -22.63
CA LEU A 138 -5.00 1.67 -22.29
C LEU A 138 -6.14 1.91 -23.29
N ASN A 139 -6.29 3.13 -23.81
CA ASN A 139 -7.38 3.46 -24.74
C ASN A 139 -7.08 3.10 -26.21
N ASN A 140 -5.82 2.89 -26.58
CA ASN A 140 -5.40 2.72 -27.98
C ASN A 140 -4.87 1.32 -28.33
N ASN A 141 -4.85 0.37 -27.40
CA ASN A 141 -4.38 -0.97 -27.67
C ASN A 141 -5.55 -1.97 -27.73
N PRO A 142 -6.02 -2.37 -28.92
CA PRO A 142 -7.08 -3.37 -29.09
C PRO A 142 -6.70 -4.76 -28.51
N ASN A 143 -5.45 -4.94 -28.09
CA ASN A 143 -4.93 -6.14 -27.47
C ASN A 143 -5.09 -6.21 -25.94
N TYR A 144 -5.84 -5.31 -25.29
CA TYR A 144 -6.14 -5.47 -23.86
C TYR A 144 -6.88 -6.79 -23.58
N GLN A 145 -7.76 -7.20 -24.51
CA GLN A 145 -8.39 -8.52 -24.51
C GLN A 145 -7.41 -9.68 -24.79
N ALA A 146 -6.18 -9.38 -25.23
CA ALA A 146 -5.14 -10.36 -25.56
C ALA A 146 -4.05 -10.50 -24.48
N LEU A 147 -4.14 -9.78 -23.35
CA LEU A 147 -3.30 -10.05 -22.18
C LEU A 147 -3.75 -11.37 -21.54
N LYS A 148 -3.25 -12.50 -22.09
CA LYS A 148 -3.54 -13.85 -21.58
C LYS A 148 -3.15 -14.06 -20.11
N LYS A 149 -2.25 -13.23 -19.56
CA LYS A 149 -1.78 -13.31 -18.17
C LYS A 149 -1.54 -11.92 -17.61
N PHE A 150 -2.25 -11.59 -16.53
CA PHE A 150 -2.01 -10.42 -15.71
C PHE A 150 -0.85 -10.75 -14.74
N LEU A 151 0.27 -10.04 -14.84
CA LEU A 151 1.50 -10.22 -14.04
C LEU A 151 2.05 -11.67 -14.03
N PRO A 152 2.57 -12.18 -15.17
CA PRO A 152 3.11 -13.53 -15.24
C PRO A 152 4.27 -13.72 -14.25
N GLY A 153 4.18 -14.76 -13.42
CA GLY A 153 5.21 -15.12 -12.45
C GLY A 153 4.99 -14.59 -11.03
N ALA A 154 4.05 -13.65 -10.84
CA ALA A 154 3.56 -13.31 -9.51
C ALA A 154 2.93 -14.55 -8.85
N HIS A 155 3.12 -14.67 -7.53
CA HIS A 155 2.53 -15.73 -6.74
C HIS A 155 1.77 -15.10 -5.59
N SER A 156 0.44 -15.25 -5.60
CA SER A 156 -0.41 -14.63 -4.59
C SER A 156 -0.59 -15.55 -3.39
N ILE A 157 -1.11 -14.98 -2.31
CA ILE A 157 -1.56 -15.72 -1.13
C ILE A 157 -2.57 -16.81 -1.51
N ASP A 158 -3.41 -16.58 -2.53
CA ASP A 158 -4.38 -17.56 -3.03
C ASP A 158 -3.68 -18.79 -3.62
N ASP A 159 -2.62 -18.58 -4.41
CA ASP A 159 -1.81 -19.68 -4.96
C ASP A 159 -1.05 -20.46 -3.88
N VAL A 160 -0.67 -19.78 -2.80
CA VAL A 160 0.04 -20.40 -1.67
C VAL A 160 -0.94 -21.23 -0.84
N LEU A 161 -2.08 -20.66 -0.46
CA LEU A 161 -3.05 -21.28 0.44
C LEU A 161 -3.86 -22.39 -0.24
N SER A 162 -4.12 -22.31 -1.54
CA SER A 162 -4.84 -23.37 -2.28
C SER A 162 -4.17 -24.75 -2.22
N LYS A 163 -2.87 -24.81 -1.92
CA LYS A 163 -2.14 -26.07 -1.68
C LYS A 163 -2.47 -26.72 -0.33
N TYR A 164 -3.01 -25.96 0.62
CA TYR A 164 -3.20 -26.38 2.01
C TYR A 164 -4.66 -26.34 2.49
N PHE A 165 -5.54 -25.67 1.75
CA PHE A 165 -6.95 -25.46 2.05
C PHE A 165 -7.82 -25.81 0.84
N ASN A 166 -8.95 -26.48 1.10
CA ASN A 166 -9.82 -27.03 0.07
C ASN A 166 -10.93 -26.07 -0.40
N THR A 167 -11.10 -24.92 0.27
CA THR A 167 -12.21 -24.01 -0.02
C THR A 167 -11.73 -22.58 0.00
N TRP A 168 -12.04 -21.88 -1.08
CA TRP A 168 -11.76 -20.46 -1.24
C TRP A 168 -13.00 -19.81 -1.87
N VAL A 169 -13.52 -18.76 -1.23
CA VAL A 169 -14.72 -18.06 -1.70
C VAL A 169 -14.40 -16.58 -1.76
N ARG A 170 -14.56 -15.99 -2.95
CA ARG A 170 -14.41 -14.55 -3.17
C ARG A 170 -15.78 -13.94 -3.37
N PHE A 171 -16.13 -12.99 -2.51
CA PHE A 171 -17.30 -12.14 -2.69
C PHE A 171 -16.84 -10.78 -3.20
N ASN A 172 -17.37 -10.36 -4.34
CA ASN A 172 -17.18 -9.01 -4.84
C ASN A 172 -18.50 -8.25 -4.68
N PHE A 173 -18.51 -7.27 -3.79
CA PHE A 173 -19.63 -6.36 -3.62
C PHE A 173 -19.35 -5.11 -4.46
N CYS A 174 -19.61 -5.19 -5.77
CA CYS A 174 -19.69 -3.99 -6.60
C CYS A 174 -21.12 -3.46 -6.55
N ARG A 175 -21.24 -2.14 -6.43
CA ARG A 175 -22.52 -1.43 -6.56
C ARG A 175 -22.72 -1.00 -8.00
#